data_AF-A0A1V4WWS3-F1
#
_entry.id   AF-A0A1V4WWS3-F1
#
_cell.length_a   1.000
_cell.length_b   1.000
_cell.length_c   1.000
_cell.angle_alpha   90.00
_cell.angle_beta   90.00
_cell.angle_gamma   90.00
#
_symmetry.space_group_name_H-M   'P 1'
#
loop_
_entity.id
_entity.type
_entity.pdbx_description
1 polymer ?
#
loop_
_entity_poly.entity_id
_entity_poly.type
_entity_poly.pdbx_seq_one_letter_code
_entity_poly.pdbx_strand_id
1 'polypeptide(L)'
;MRKESFLAGLSIILYLSGHLALQWNLEPAISFFYVTSWWSYIILLDSLVSWRSGKPLFLNRSLPAVMIISCGYWCAFELVNLRIENWFYINVPHAVALRYAGYLLAYGTVIPAIGLTASIVSPLLGRIRIRPVAAPRSYPVRAISCGIALLLLTLIFPGYLFGLAWIFAIPLIDGVNYHAGHRSFMGDLERGEIGRLLGALASGLACGLLWEVWNSLSPVKWVYTVPFFEHMKLFEMPLPGYIGFPVFGVETIAFIDLFQSLRRKRTAFALTLCIALFITVISFVSIDAYTVFSRTTPVVQLSFLGRQSKEALIASGVRTNLTVDTRLLDPGEAQRMRLVNLRGLGYENYLKLEAHGITGVGDLSGVDETALSRVLAEKNLLRIHIYQSAARAH
;
A
#
# COMPACT_ATOMS: atom_id res chain seq x y z
N MET A 1 -19.84 12.41 -27.70
CA MET A 1 -19.25 12.71 -26.38
C MET A 1 -17.74 12.64 -26.50
N ARG A 2 -16.99 13.65 -26.02
CA ARG A 2 -15.52 13.59 -25.98
C ARG A 2 -15.11 12.39 -25.12
N LYS A 3 -14.12 11.61 -25.57
CA LYS A 3 -13.65 10.36 -24.94
C LYS A 3 -13.35 10.55 -23.44
N GLU A 4 -12.86 11.72 -23.10
CA GLU A 4 -12.49 12.13 -21.75
C GLU A 4 -13.71 12.35 -20.84
N SER A 5 -14.84 12.84 -21.36
CA SER A 5 -16.09 12.96 -20.58
C SER A 5 -16.65 11.59 -20.22
N PHE A 6 -16.50 10.61 -21.12
CA PHE A 6 -16.86 9.22 -20.83
C PHE A 6 -15.95 8.63 -19.74
N LEU A 7 -14.64 8.85 -19.81
CA LEU A 7 -13.69 8.38 -18.78
C LEU A 7 -13.95 9.04 -17.41
N ALA A 8 -14.26 10.33 -17.38
CA ALA A 8 -14.67 11.01 -16.16
C ALA A 8 -15.95 10.39 -15.56
N GLY A 9 -16.97 10.10 -16.38
CA GLY A 9 -18.17 9.39 -15.93
C GLY A 9 -17.86 7.98 -15.40
N LEU A 10 -16.99 7.23 -16.10
CA LEU A 10 -16.53 5.91 -15.67
C LEU A 10 -15.82 5.96 -14.31
N SER A 11 -15.01 6.99 -14.06
CA SER A 11 -14.33 7.16 -12.77
C SER A 11 -15.31 7.28 -11.62
N ILE A 12 -16.39 8.07 -11.79
CA ILE A 12 -17.43 8.24 -10.77
C ILE A 12 -18.15 6.92 -10.53
N ILE A 13 -18.54 6.22 -11.58
CA ILE A 13 -19.22 4.92 -11.48
C ILE A 13 -18.33 3.90 -10.75
N LEU A 14 -17.03 3.86 -11.08
CA LEU A 14 -16.07 2.96 -10.43
C LEU A 14 -15.88 3.28 -8.95
N TYR A 15 -15.82 4.57 -8.59
CA TYR A 15 -15.74 4.98 -7.18
C TYR A 15 -17.00 4.58 -6.42
N LEU A 16 -18.18 4.88 -6.98
CA LEU A 16 -19.46 4.55 -6.36
C LEU A 16 -19.67 3.04 -6.25
N SER A 17 -19.26 2.24 -7.23
CA SER A 17 -19.40 0.78 -7.17
C SER A 17 -18.58 0.17 -6.02
N GLY A 18 -17.38 0.71 -5.76
CA GLY A 18 -16.58 0.34 -4.59
C GLY A 18 -17.30 0.65 -3.28
N HIS A 19 -17.86 1.86 -3.15
CA HIS A 19 -18.61 2.27 -1.95
C HIS A 19 -19.89 1.45 -1.75
N LEU A 20 -20.63 1.16 -2.83
CA LEU A 20 -21.80 0.29 -2.76
C LEU A 20 -21.41 -1.13 -2.33
N ALA A 21 -20.27 -1.64 -2.80
CA ALA A 21 -19.76 -2.94 -2.37
C ALA A 21 -19.41 -2.96 -0.86
N LEU A 22 -18.89 -1.87 -0.31
CA LEU A 22 -18.72 -1.71 1.15
C LEU A 22 -20.07 -1.68 1.87
N GLN A 23 -20.98 -0.81 1.43
CA GLN A 23 -22.26 -0.58 2.12
C GLN A 23 -23.16 -1.81 2.14
N TRP A 24 -23.14 -2.60 1.07
CA TRP A 24 -23.97 -3.81 0.93
C TRP A 24 -23.20 -5.11 1.12
N ASN A 25 -21.96 -5.05 1.59
CA ASN A 25 -21.13 -6.23 1.85
C ASN A 25 -21.03 -7.20 0.66
N LEU A 26 -20.84 -6.66 -0.55
CA LEU A 26 -20.88 -7.47 -1.78
C LEU A 26 -19.59 -8.25 -1.99
N GLU A 27 -19.61 -9.57 -1.84
CA GLU A 27 -18.44 -10.42 -2.11
C GLU A 27 -18.39 -10.90 -3.58
N PRO A 28 -17.21 -10.93 -4.22
CA PRO A 28 -15.88 -10.55 -3.70
C PRO A 28 -15.54 -9.06 -3.86
N ALA A 29 -16.44 -8.23 -4.39
CA ALA A 29 -16.18 -6.83 -4.75
C ALA A 29 -15.69 -5.96 -3.58
N ILE A 30 -16.19 -6.24 -2.36
CA ILE A 30 -15.79 -5.55 -1.12
C ILE A 30 -14.28 -5.61 -0.87
N SER A 31 -13.62 -6.69 -1.31
CA SER A 31 -12.16 -6.85 -1.18
C SER A 31 -11.35 -5.90 -2.07
N PHE A 32 -11.99 -5.29 -3.08
CA PHE A 32 -11.36 -4.44 -4.07
C PHE A 32 -11.68 -2.95 -3.87
N PHE A 33 -12.26 -2.54 -2.73
CA PHE A 33 -12.56 -1.13 -2.47
C PHE A 33 -11.35 -0.23 -2.69
N TYR A 34 -10.21 -0.55 -2.07
CA TYR A 34 -8.95 0.19 -2.23
C TYR A 34 -8.54 0.34 -3.71
N VAL A 35 -8.64 -0.75 -4.48
CA VAL A 35 -8.33 -0.79 -5.91
C VAL A 35 -9.27 0.13 -6.69
N THR A 36 -10.58 0.01 -6.47
CA THR A 36 -11.57 0.83 -7.17
C THR A 36 -11.39 2.32 -6.87
N SER A 37 -11.06 2.68 -5.62
CA SER A 37 -10.79 4.07 -5.24
C SER A 37 -9.58 4.64 -5.99
N TRP A 38 -8.44 3.94 -6.00
CA TRP A 38 -7.26 4.42 -6.71
C TRP A 38 -7.43 4.51 -8.22
N TRP A 39 -8.05 3.51 -8.84
CA TRP A 39 -8.27 3.54 -10.29
C TRP A 39 -9.29 4.62 -10.67
N SER A 40 -10.31 4.86 -9.86
CA SER A 40 -11.21 6.00 -10.09
C SER A 40 -10.45 7.34 -10.05
N TYR A 41 -9.56 7.51 -9.07
CA TYR A 41 -8.73 8.71 -8.93
C TYR A 41 -7.81 8.91 -10.14
N ILE A 42 -7.09 7.86 -10.56
CA ILE A 42 -6.20 7.89 -11.72
C ILE A 42 -6.97 8.21 -12.99
N ILE A 43 -8.12 7.56 -13.22
CA ILE A 43 -8.94 7.81 -14.42
C ILE A 43 -9.42 9.25 -14.46
N LEU A 44 -9.89 9.78 -13.33
CA LEU A 44 -10.33 11.16 -13.22
C LEU A 44 -9.18 12.14 -13.51
N LEU A 45 -8.05 12.00 -12.81
CA LEU A 45 -6.93 12.92 -12.97
C LEU A 45 -6.33 12.88 -14.37
N ASP A 46 -6.17 11.69 -14.96
CA ASP A 46 -5.62 11.58 -16.31
C ASP A 46 -6.57 12.14 -17.36
N SER A 47 -7.89 12.02 -17.15
CA SER A 47 -8.89 12.68 -18.00
C SER A 47 -8.77 14.21 -17.91
N LEU A 48 -8.58 14.76 -16.71
CA LEU A 48 -8.35 16.21 -16.49
C LEU A 48 -7.06 16.69 -17.15
N VAL A 49 -5.98 15.91 -17.04
CA VAL A 49 -4.70 16.20 -17.69
C VAL A 49 -4.83 16.14 -19.21
N SER A 50 -5.56 15.15 -19.73
CA SER A 50 -5.83 15.01 -21.16
C SER A 50 -6.65 16.17 -21.72
N TRP A 51 -7.60 16.73 -20.96
CA TRP A 51 -8.32 17.95 -21.37
C TRP A 51 -7.42 19.15 -21.57
N ARG A 52 -6.38 19.31 -20.74
CA ARG A 52 -5.45 20.45 -20.83
C ARG A 52 -4.36 20.24 -21.89
N SER A 53 -3.86 19.01 -22.02
CA SER A 53 -2.68 18.70 -22.83
C SER A 53 -3.00 18.03 -24.18
N GLY A 54 -4.25 17.62 -24.40
CA GLY A 54 -4.70 16.91 -25.60
C GLY A 54 -4.37 15.42 -25.63
N LYS A 55 -3.71 14.86 -24.61
CA LYS A 55 -3.36 13.43 -24.55
C LYS A 55 -3.28 12.91 -23.10
N PRO A 56 -3.66 11.65 -22.84
CA PRO A 56 -3.50 11.05 -21.52
C PRO A 56 -2.03 10.75 -21.22
N LEU A 57 -1.63 10.98 -19.98
CA LEU A 57 -0.28 10.76 -19.47
C LEU A 57 -0.01 9.26 -19.27
N PHE A 58 -0.92 8.51 -18.64
CA PHE A 58 -0.74 7.10 -18.31
C PHE A 58 -1.78 6.16 -18.95
N LEU A 59 -3.03 6.62 -19.13
CA LEU A 59 -4.14 5.89 -19.77
C LEU A 59 -4.00 5.84 -21.30
N ASN A 60 -2.88 5.26 -21.73
CA ASN A 60 -2.54 5.03 -23.12
C ASN A 60 -2.00 3.60 -23.30
N ARG A 61 -1.50 3.28 -24.50
CA ARG A 61 -1.01 1.93 -24.85
C ARG A 61 0.13 1.43 -23.95
N SER A 62 0.78 2.30 -23.17
CA SER A 62 1.85 1.89 -22.27
C SER A 62 1.40 1.58 -20.85
N LEU A 63 0.10 1.69 -20.54
CA LEU A 63 -0.43 1.42 -19.21
C LEU A 63 0.02 0.05 -18.65
N PRO A 64 -0.03 -1.07 -19.39
CA PRO A 64 0.40 -2.36 -18.84
C PRO A 64 1.87 -2.36 -18.40
N ALA A 65 2.75 -1.72 -19.18
CA ALA A 65 4.15 -1.59 -18.83
C ALA A 65 4.34 -0.70 -17.59
N VAL A 66 3.62 0.43 -17.51
CA VAL A 66 3.66 1.29 -16.32
C VAL A 66 3.15 0.56 -15.08
N MET A 67 2.10 -0.24 -15.18
CA MET A 67 1.59 -1.03 -14.06
C MET A 67 2.63 -2.04 -13.56
N ILE A 68 3.30 -2.77 -14.45
CA ILE A 68 4.35 -3.72 -14.05
C ILE A 68 5.52 -2.99 -13.37
N ILE A 69 5.94 -1.85 -13.93
CA ILE A 69 7.01 -1.03 -13.36
C ILE A 69 6.61 -0.45 -12.00
N SER A 70 5.38 0.04 -11.85
CA SER A 70 4.84 0.54 -10.59
C SER A 70 4.74 -0.56 -9.54
N CYS A 71 4.32 -1.76 -9.96
CA CYS A 71 4.25 -2.93 -9.10
C CYS A 71 5.65 -3.32 -8.60
N GLY A 72 6.63 -3.43 -9.51
CA GLY A 72 8.02 -3.72 -9.15
C GLY A 72 8.64 -2.64 -8.26
N TYR A 73 8.32 -1.37 -8.49
CA TYR A 73 8.75 -0.24 -7.66
C TYR A 73 8.24 -0.38 -6.22
N TRP A 74 6.93 -0.59 -6.01
CA TRP A 74 6.39 -0.83 -4.66
C TRP A 74 6.92 -2.13 -4.04
N CYS A 75 7.03 -3.19 -4.83
CA CYS A 75 7.53 -4.49 -4.37
C CYS A 75 8.97 -4.41 -3.83
N ALA A 76 9.80 -3.46 -4.30
CA ALA A 76 11.11 -3.23 -3.69
C ALA A 76 11.00 -2.85 -2.21
N PHE A 77 9.99 -2.04 -1.84
CA PHE A 77 9.70 -1.70 -0.44
C PHE A 77 9.13 -2.87 0.34
N GLU A 78 8.32 -3.73 -0.29
CA GLU A 78 7.85 -4.97 0.34
C GLU A 78 9.02 -5.89 0.71
N LEU A 79 10.04 -5.98 -0.14
CA LEU A 79 11.27 -6.73 0.18
C LEU A 79 12.05 -6.12 1.35
N VAL A 80 12.12 -4.78 1.44
CA VAL A 80 12.69 -4.11 2.61
C VAL A 80 11.82 -4.37 3.86
N ASN A 81 10.50 -4.40 3.71
CA ASN A 81 9.55 -4.67 4.78
C ASN A 81 9.71 -6.06 5.40
N LEU A 82 10.18 -7.05 4.65
CA LEU A 82 10.53 -8.36 5.23
C LEU A 82 11.58 -8.25 6.36
N ARG A 83 12.40 -7.19 6.34
CA ARG A 83 13.43 -6.94 7.36
C ARG A 83 12.99 -5.96 8.44
N ILE A 84 12.28 -4.88 8.07
CA ILE A 84 11.86 -3.84 9.01
C ILE A 84 10.54 -4.17 9.73
N GLU A 85 9.71 -5.02 9.13
CA GLU A 85 8.40 -5.48 9.66
C GLU A 85 7.46 -4.33 10.08
N ASN A 86 7.49 -3.22 9.34
CA ASN A 86 6.74 -2.01 9.66
C ASN A 86 5.25 -2.07 9.29
N TRP A 87 4.87 -2.96 8.37
CA TRP A 87 3.47 -3.22 8.05
C TRP A 87 3.21 -4.68 7.72
N PHE A 88 1.94 -5.07 7.83
CA PHE A 88 1.45 -6.39 7.46
C PHE A 88 0.00 -6.32 6.93
N TYR A 89 -0.43 -7.31 6.15
CA TYR A 89 -1.75 -7.35 5.53
C TYR A 89 -2.73 -8.24 6.29
N ILE A 90 -3.98 -7.79 6.40
CA ILE A 90 -5.07 -8.54 7.00
C ILE A 90 -6.23 -8.73 6.01
N ASN A 91 -7.00 -9.81 6.23
CA ASN A 91 -8.20 -10.16 5.49
C ASN A 91 -7.99 -10.29 3.97
N VAL A 92 -6.79 -10.59 3.48
CA VAL A 92 -6.59 -10.71 2.02
C VAL A 92 -7.40 -11.89 1.47
N PRO A 93 -7.92 -11.84 0.22
CA PRO A 93 -8.71 -12.94 -0.32
C PRO A 93 -7.97 -14.30 -0.25
N HIS A 94 -8.63 -15.38 0.21
CA HIS A 94 -8.01 -16.72 0.17
C HIS A 94 -7.71 -17.19 -1.26
N ALA A 95 -8.58 -16.85 -2.22
CA ALA A 95 -8.40 -17.22 -3.62
C ALA A 95 -7.17 -16.52 -4.19
N VAL A 96 -6.15 -17.31 -4.57
CA VAL A 96 -4.84 -16.82 -5.07
C VAL A 96 -5.02 -15.84 -6.23
N ALA A 97 -5.89 -16.17 -7.19
CA ALA A 97 -6.12 -15.33 -8.36
C ALA A 97 -6.66 -13.93 -7.99
N LEU A 98 -7.62 -13.86 -7.06
CA LEU A 98 -8.16 -12.58 -6.59
C LEU A 98 -7.12 -11.80 -5.79
N ARG A 99 -6.35 -12.49 -4.94
CA ARG A 99 -5.30 -11.88 -4.14
C ARG A 99 -4.20 -11.26 -5.00
N TYR A 100 -3.68 -12.01 -5.97
CA TYR A 100 -2.60 -11.54 -6.85
C TYR A 100 -3.10 -10.48 -7.84
N ALA A 101 -4.35 -10.57 -8.30
CA ALA A 101 -4.98 -9.48 -9.05
C ALA A 101 -5.10 -8.22 -8.18
N GLY A 102 -5.49 -8.36 -6.91
CA GLY A 102 -5.51 -7.28 -5.93
C GLY A 102 -4.15 -6.62 -5.78
N TYR A 103 -3.07 -7.40 -5.59
CA TYR A 103 -1.71 -6.88 -5.50
C TYR A 103 -1.29 -6.13 -6.75
N LEU A 104 -1.45 -6.73 -7.94
CA LEU A 104 -1.07 -6.10 -9.21
C LEU A 104 -1.84 -4.79 -9.43
N LEU A 105 -3.15 -4.80 -9.17
CA LEU A 105 -4.01 -3.65 -9.40
C LEU A 105 -3.83 -2.57 -8.34
N ALA A 106 -3.45 -2.91 -7.09
CA ALA A 106 -3.17 -1.94 -6.04
C ALA A 106 -1.77 -1.34 -6.22
N TYR A 107 -0.73 -2.15 -6.37
CA TYR A 107 0.65 -1.64 -6.50
C TYR A 107 0.90 -0.99 -7.87
N GLY A 108 0.11 -1.35 -8.89
CA GLY A 108 0.13 -0.72 -10.20
C GLY A 108 -0.30 0.75 -10.21
N THR A 109 -0.89 1.27 -9.12
CA THR A 109 -1.41 2.65 -9.04
C THR A 109 -0.41 3.64 -8.47
N VAL A 110 0.63 3.18 -7.77
CA VAL A 110 1.58 4.03 -7.03
C VAL A 110 2.20 5.12 -7.92
N ILE A 111 2.84 4.72 -9.01
CA ILE A 111 3.48 5.65 -9.96
C ILE A 111 2.44 6.54 -10.67
N PRO A 112 1.37 5.98 -11.28
CA PRO A 112 0.35 6.81 -11.94
C PRO A 112 -0.29 7.84 -11.01
N ALA A 113 -0.63 7.47 -9.77
CA ALA A 113 -1.26 8.35 -8.81
C ALA A 113 -0.37 9.55 -8.49
N ILE A 114 0.85 9.31 -8.01
CA ILE A 114 1.77 10.39 -7.64
C ILE A 114 2.14 11.24 -8.86
N GLY A 115 2.41 10.61 -10.00
CA GLY A 115 2.76 11.31 -11.24
C GLY A 115 1.65 12.22 -11.77
N LEU A 116 0.39 11.76 -11.76
CA LEU A 116 -0.76 12.56 -12.19
C LEU A 116 -1.01 13.72 -11.23
N THR A 117 -0.96 13.47 -9.94
CA THR A 117 -1.14 14.52 -8.92
C THR A 117 -0.05 15.59 -9.05
N ALA A 118 1.21 15.19 -9.22
CA ALA A 118 2.31 16.11 -9.45
C ALA A 118 2.13 16.93 -10.75
N SER A 119 1.59 16.31 -11.82
CA SER A 119 1.35 16.99 -13.10
C SER A 119 0.28 18.08 -13.02
N ILE A 120 -0.62 17.99 -12.02
CA ILE A 120 -1.65 18.99 -11.76
C ILE A 120 -1.17 20.03 -10.75
N VAL A 121 -0.50 19.59 -9.67
CA VAL A 121 -0.08 20.46 -8.56
C VAL A 121 1.14 21.32 -8.94
N SER A 122 2.15 20.74 -9.61
CA SER A 122 3.40 21.46 -9.90
C SER A 122 3.17 22.73 -10.74
N PRO A 123 2.32 22.72 -11.81
CA PRO A 123 2.02 23.95 -12.54
C PRO A 123 1.30 25.02 -11.72
N LEU A 124 0.48 24.64 -10.73
CA LEU A 124 -0.25 25.58 -9.87
C LEU A 124 0.67 26.32 -8.90
N LEU A 125 1.77 25.69 -8.49
CA LEU A 125 2.81 26.32 -7.66
C LEU A 125 3.66 27.33 -8.45
N GLY A 126 3.61 27.30 -9.79
CA GLY A 126 4.37 28.20 -10.66
C GLY A 126 5.88 27.97 -10.61
N ARG A 127 6.65 28.91 -11.19
CA ARG A 127 8.11 28.89 -11.19
C ARG A 127 8.66 29.55 -9.93
N ILE A 128 8.71 28.80 -8.84
CA ILE A 128 9.36 29.26 -7.60
C ILE A 128 10.87 29.18 -7.80
N ARG A 129 11.52 30.35 -7.72
CA ARG A 129 12.96 30.50 -7.86
C ARG A 129 13.65 30.66 -6.52
N ILE A 130 14.82 30.05 -6.40
CA ILE A 130 15.74 30.19 -5.27
C ILE A 130 17.12 30.59 -5.80
N ARG A 131 18.04 30.93 -4.90
CA ARG A 131 19.45 31.11 -5.27
C ARG A 131 19.99 29.78 -5.83
N PRO A 132 20.60 29.77 -7.03
CA PRO A 132 21.22 28.58 -7.58
C PRO A 132 22.20 27.92 -6.62
N VAL A 133 22.10 26.60 -6.49
CA VAL A 133 23.03 25.78 -5.69
C VAL A 133 24.09 25.23 -6.62
N ALA A 134 25.38 25.36 -6.28
CA ALA A 134 26.44 24.74 -7.07
C ALA A 134 26.67 23.29 -6.61
N ALA A 135 26.40 22.30 -7.47
CA ALA A 135 26.74 20.92 -7.15
C ALA A 135 28.24 20.67 -7.43
N PRO A 136 29.00 20.08 -6.49
CA PRO A 136 30.38 19.69 -6.78
C PRO A 136 30.40 18.56 -7.81
N ARG A 137 31.49 18.43 -8.59
CA ARG A 137 31.67 17.31 -9.54
C ARG A 137 31.51 15.93 -8.89
N SER A 138 31.80 15.82 -7.60
CA SER A 138 31.64 14.61 -6.80
C SER A 138 30.19 14.31 -6.38
N TYR A 139 29.21 15.16 -6.73
CA TYR A 139 27.83 15.03 -6.28
C TYR A 139 27.23 13.66 -6.59
N PRO A 140 27.31 13.11 -7.83
CA PRO A 140 26.67 11.83 -8.12
C PRO A 140 27.20 10.68 -7.27
N VAL A 141 28.53 10.58 -7.14
CA VAL A 141 29.17 9.55 -6.32
C VAL A 141 28.74 9.68 -4.87
N ARG A 142 28.76 10.91 -4.31
CA ARG A 142 28.31 11.16 -2.93
C ARG A 142 26.84 10.81 -2.71
N ALA A 143 25.96 11.17 -3.65
CA ALA A 143 24.53 10.93 -3.54
C ALA A 143 24.22 9.42 -3.63
N ILE A 144 24.82 8.71 -4.59
CA ILE A 144 24.67 7.26 -4.74
C ILE A 144 25.19 6.53 -3.50
N SER A 145 26.41 6.86 -3.03
CA SER A 145 26.98 6.25 -1.82
C SER A 145 26.14 6.55 -0.58
N CYS A 146 25.59 7.76 -0.47
CA CYS A 146 24.67 8.12 0.62
C CYS A 146 23.42 7.24 0.58
N GLY A 147 22.75 7.10 -0.58
CA GLY A 147 21.57 6.25 -0.72
C GLY A 147 21.84 4.79 -0.37
N ILE A 148 22.98 4.23 -0.82
CA ILE A 148 23.39 2.87 -0.45
C ILE A 148 23.61 2.77 1.06
N ALA A 149 24.31 3.73 1.67
CA ALA A 149 24.56 3.73 3.11
C ALA A 149 23.25 3.80 3.91
N LEU A 150 22.29 4.63 3.51
CA LEU A 150 20.98 4.74 4.15
C LEU A 150 20.19 3.42 4.07
N LEU A 151 20.20 2.74 2.92
CA LEU A 151 19.58 1.43 2.77
C LEU A 151 20.25 0.39 3.68
N LEU A 152 21.58 0.32 3.69
CA LEU A 152 22.31 -0.62 4.55
C LEU A 152 22.04 -0.35 6.03
N LEU A 153 22.05 0.91 6.46
CA LEU A 153 21.72 1.30 7.84
C LEU A 153 20.30 0.87 8.23
N THR A 154 19.33 1.02 7.32
CA THR A 154 17.95 0.53 7.51
C THR A 154 17.93 -0.97 7.78
N LEU A 155 18.69 -1.76 7.00
CA LEU A 155 18.68 -3.23 7.09
C LEU A 155 19.49 -3.77 8.29
N ILE A 156 20.54 -3.07 8.70
CA ILE A 156 21.37 -3.42 9.85
C ILE A 156 20.63 -3.08 11.16
N PHE A 157 19.98 -1.91 11.23
CA PHE A 157 19.32 -1.42 12.44
C PHE A 157 17.81 -1.15 12.22
N PRO A 158 17.01 -2.17 11.84
CA PRO A 158 15.61 -1.97 11.44
C PRO A 158 14.74 -1.42 12.58
N GLY A 159 15.01 -1.77 13.84
CA GLY A 159 14.20 -1.29 14.97
C GLY A 159 14.28 0.22 15.24
N TYR A 160 15.32 0.90 14.73
CA TYR A 160 15.57 2.32 15.00
C TYR A 160 15.66 3.17 13.73
N LEU A 161 16.24 2.63 12.66
CA LEU A 161 16.52 3.35 11.42
C LEU A 161 15.56 2.98 10.28
N PHE A 162 14.42 2.34 10.58
CA PHE A 162 13.41 2.00 9.57
C PHE A 162 12.94 3.21 8.75
N GLY A 163 12.95 4.42 9.31
CA GLY A 163 12.52 5.63 8.62
C GLY A 163 13.38 5.96 7.39
N LEU A 164 14.64 5.50 7.37
CA LEU A 164 15.54 5.66 6.24
C LEU A 164 15.11 4.85 5.00
N ALA A 165 14.24 3.84 5.19
CA ALA A 165 13.62 3.10 4.09
C ALA A 165 12.85 4.01 3.13
N TRP A 166 12.36 5.17 3.58
CA TRP A 166 11.59 6.11 2.76
C TRP A 166 12.44 7.23 2.18
N ILE A 167 13.75 7.26 2.47
CA ILE A 167 14.67 8.33 2.08
C ILE A 167 15.75 7.81 1.13
N PHE A 168 16.20 6.57 1.29
CA PHE A 168 17.43 6.06 0.66
C PHE A 168 17.44 6.17 -0.87
N ALA A 169 16.29 5.97 -1.52
CA ALA A 169 16.24 5.93 -2.98
C ALA A 169 16.23 7.34 -3.60
N ILE A 170 15.93 8.40 -2.84
CA ILE A 170 16.04 9.79 -3.32
C ILE A 170 17.48 10.12 -3.75
N PRO A 171 18.50 10.12 -2.87
CA PRO A 171 19.86 10.46 -3.27
C PRO A 171 20.45 9.43 -4.23
N LEU A 172 20.02 8.16 -4.15
CA LEU A 172 20.44 7.12 -5.08
C LEU A 172 19.99 7.42 -6.52
N ILE A 173 18.68 7.59 -6.72
CA ILE A 173 18.07 7.80 -8.03
C ILE A 173 18.42 9.19 -8.57
N ASP A 174 18.41 10.22 -7.72
CA ASP A 174 18.76 11.58 -8.15
C ASP A 174 20.23 11.67 -8.58
N GLY A 175 21.13 11.00 -7.87
CA GLY A 175 22.55 10.89 -8.25
C GLY A 175 22.74 10.18 -9.59
N VAL A 176 22.02 9.08 -9.84
CA VAL A 176 22.04 8.37 -11.13
C VAL A 176 21.50 9.26 -12.26
N ASN A 177 20.37 9.93 -12.03
CA ASN A 177 19.78 10.83 -13.01
C ASN A 177 20.72 12.00 -13.34
N TYR A 178 21.30 12.63 -12.32
CA TYR A 178 22.25 13.72 -12.49
C TYR A 178 23.48 13.27 -13.29
N HIS A 179 24.07 12.12 -12.94
CA HIS A 179 25.23 11.58 -13.64
C HIS A 179 24.94 11.31 -15.13
N ALA A 180 23.77 10.76 -15.42
CA ALA A 180 23.35 10.41 -16.78
C ALA A 180 22.86 11.63 -17.60
N GLY A 181 22.87 12.84 -17.03
CA GLY A 181 22.32 14.03 -17.67
C GLY A 181 20.80 14.00 -17.85
N HIS A 182 20.11 13.13 -17.09
CA HIS A 182 18.65 13.10 -17.03
C HIS A 182 18.15 14.22 -16.13
N ARG A 183 16.82 14.40 -16.12
CA ARG A 183 16.17 15.32 -15.20
C ARG A 183 16.39 14.84 -13.75
N SER A 184 16.92 15.72 -12.90
CA SER A 184 17.24 15.47 -11.49
C SER A 184 16.82 16.68 -10.65
N PHE A 185 16.56 16.50 -9.36
CA PHE A 185 16.26 17.57 -8.42
C PHE A 185 17.50 18.42 -8.16
N MET A 186 18.68 17.82 -8.03
CA MET A 186 19.90 18.63 -7.95
C MET A 186 20.11 19.51 -9.18
N GLY A 187 19.86 18.99 -10.39
CA GLY A 187 19.92 19.80 -11.61
C GLY A 187 18.91 20.95 -11.63
N ASP A 188 17.73 20.79 -11.01
CA ASP A 188 16.78 21.88 -10.83
C ASP A 188 17.31 22.94 -9.85
N LEU A 189 17.89 22.52 -8.73
CA LEU A 189 18.48 23.41 -7.73
C LEU A 189 19.66 24.21 -8.32
N GLU A 190 20.45 23.62 -9.22
CA GLU A 190 21.49 24.33 -9.98
C GLU A 190 20.95 25.42 -10.90
N ARG A 191 19.73 25.25 -11.41
CA ARG A 191 19.03 26.29 -12.18
C ARG A 191 18.24 27.26 -11.29
N GLY A 192 18.31 27.10 -9.97
CA GLY A 192 17.54 27.88 -9.01
C GLY A 192 16.05 27.59 -9.06
N GLU A 193 15.64 26.39 -9.51
CA GLU A 193 14.24 25.98 -9.61
C GLU A 193 13.89 25.02 -8.46
N ILE A 194 12.90 25.36 -7.62
CA ILE A 194 12.44 24.47 -6.54
C ILE A 194 10.99 24.01 -6.71
N GLY A 195 10.24 24.63 -7.64
CA GLY A 195 8.82 24.36 -7.83
C GLY A 195 8.49 22.87 -8.07
N ARG A 196 9.35 22.13 -8.78
CA ARG A 196 9.14 20.68 -9.00
C ARG A 196 9.30 19.87 -7.70
N LEU A 197 10.28 20.21 -6.88
CA LEU A 197 10.48 19.54 -5.58
C LEU A 197 9.27 19.75 -4.68
N LEU A 198 8.78 20.99 -4.60
CA LEU A 198 7.57 21.33 -3.83
C LEU A 198 6.33 20.63 -4.40
N GLY A 199 6.21 20.54 -5.73
CA GLY A 199 5.15 19.79 -6.39
C GLY A 199 5.17 18.29 -6.08
N ALA A 200 6.36 17.70 -6.01
CA ALA A 200 6.54 16.28 -5.64
C ALA A 200 6.24 16.02 -4.15
N LEU A 201 6.65 16.92 -3.26
CA LEU A 201 6.30 16.87 -1.84
C LEU A 201 4.78 16.99 -1.64
N ALA A 202 4.14 17.94 -2.33
CA ALA A 202 2.70 18.15 -2.25
C ALA A 202 1.90 17.00 -2.86
N SER A 203 2.35 16.41 -3.97
CA SER A 203 1.70 15.23 -4.55
C SER A 203 1.84 14.01 -3.65
N GLY A 204 3.03 13.80 -3.07
CA GLY A 204 3.26 12.76 -2.07
C GLY A 204 2.32 12.90 -0.88
N LEU A 205 2.21 14.10 -0.30
CA LEU A 205 1.30 14.36 0.82
C LEU A 205 -0.17 14.11 0.45
N ALA A 206 -0.63 14.65 -0.68
CA ALA A 206 -2.02 14.49 -1.11
C ALA A 206 -2.37 13.01 -1.36
N CYS A 207 -1.49 12.27 -2.06
CA CYS A 207 -1.67 10.84 -2.27
C CYS A 207 -1.59 10.07 -0.96
N GLY A 208 -0.69 10.42 -0.04
CA GLY A 208 -0.57 9.78 1.27
C GLY A 208 -1.80 9.95 2.17
N LEU A 209 -2.43 11.14 2.15
CA LEU A 209 -3.69 11.35 2.87
C LEU A 209 -4.81 10.48 2.30
N LEU A 210 -4.94 10.42 0.98
CA LEU A 210 -5.94 9.57 0.31
C LEU A 210 -5.67 8.07 0.55
N TRP A 211 -4.39 7.69 0.54
CA TRP A 211 -3.89 6.34 0.85
C TRP A 211 -4.40 5.87 2.22
N GLU A 212 -4.22 6.70 3.25
CA GLU A 212 -4.69 6.38 4.61
C GLU A 212 -6.21 6.37 4.74
N VAL A 213 -6.90 7.33 4.12
CA VAL A 213 -8.37 7.37 4.11
C VAL A 213 -8.93 6.08 3.51
N TRP A 214 -8.49 5.69 2.31
CA TRP A 214 -9.02 4.50 1.65
C TRP A 214 -8.56 3.21 2.31
N ASN A 215 -7.35 3.15 2.87
CA ASN A 215 -6.92 2.00 3.66
C ASN A 215 -7.80 1.81 4.90
N SER A 216 -8.09 2.89 5.64
CA SER A 216 -8.88 2.81 6.87
C SER A 216 -10.28 2.23 6.64
N LEU A 217 -10.91 2.62 5.52
CA LEU A 217 -12.22 2.14 5.08
C LEU A 217 -12.20 0.73 4.48
N SER A 218 -11.03 0.26 4.02
CA SER A 218 -10.92 -1.04 3.35
C SER A 218 -10.96 -2.19 4.36
N PRO A 219 -11.78 -3.22 4.13
CA PRO A 219 -11.73 -4.45 4.95
C PRO A 219 -10.46 -5.25 4.71
N VAL A 220 -9.97 -5.25 3.46
CA VAL A 220 -8.63 -5.73 3.06
C VAL A 220 -7.67 -4.56 3.15
N LYS A 221 -6.77 -4.58 4.13
CA LYS A 221 -5.89 -3.45 4.41
C LYS A 221 -4.55 -3.92 4.95
N TRP A 222 -3.57 -3.02 4.95
CA TRP A 222 -2.39 -3.18 5.78
C TRP A 222 -2.56 -2.44 7.11
N VAL A 223 -1.87 -2.94 8.12
CA VAL A 223 -1.81 -2.38 9.46
C VAL A 223 -0.35 -2.06 9.77
N TYR A 224 -0.10 -0.89 10.36
CA TYR A 224 1.24 -0.44 10.71
C TYR A 224 1.67 -0.93 12.09
N THR A 225 2.90 -1.41 12.15
CA THR A 225 3.65 -1.84 13.35
C THR A 225 4.93 -1.05 13.45
N VAL A 226 4.79 0.27 13.55
CA VAL A 226 5.93 1.18 13.61
C VAL A 226 6.37 1.31 15.07
N PRO A 227 7.64 1.01 15.40
CA PRO A 227 8.14 1.17 16.75
C PRO A 227 7.91 2.57 17.33
N PHE A 228 7.69 2.65 18.65
CA PHE A 228 7.57 3.88 19.45
C PHE A 228 6.29 4.74 19.30
N PHE A 229 5.47 4.54 18.26
CA PHE A 229 4.39 5.48 17.94
C PHE A 229 2.97 4.87 17.93
N GLU A 230 2.75 3.76 18.64
CA GLU A 230 1.46 3.06 18.66
C GLU A 230 0.29 3.93 19.16
N HIS A 231 0.52 4.86 20.09
CA HIS A 231 -0.53 5.68 20.71
C HIS A 231 -0.87 6.98 19.96
N MET A 232 -0.14 7.32 18.90
CA MET A 232 -0.33 8.57 18.15
C MET A 232 -0.70 8.29 16.69
N LYS A 233 -1.83 7.62 16.46
CA LYS A 233 -2.28 7.24 15.12
C LYS A 233 -3.42 8.13 14.64
N LEU A 234 -3.32 8.56 13.38
CA LEU A 234 -4.44 9.06 12.60
C LEU A 234 -4.72 7.99 11.55
N PHE A 235 -5.95 7.46 11.52
CA PHE A 235 -6.24 6.20 10.83
C PHE A 235 -5.35 5.06 11.35
N GLU A 236 -4.66 4.32 10.47
CA GLU A 236 -3.74 3.26 10.88
C GLU A 236 -2.31 3.80 11.08
N MET A 237 -1.97 4.96 10.50
CA MET A 237 -0.60 5.49 10.46
C MET A 237 -0.27 6.41 11.64
N PRO A 238 0.93 6.27 12.23
CA PRO A 238 1.41 7.24 13.21
C PRO A 238 1.61 8.64 12.61
N LEU A 239 1.35 9.68 13.41
CA LEU A 239 1.50 11.08 12.96
C LEU A 239 2.87 11.40 12.34
N PRO A 240 4.03 11.00 12.93
CA PRO A 240 5.33 11.22 12.30
C PRO A 240 5.48 10.47 10.96
N GLY A 241 4.76 9.36 10.80
CA GLY A 241 4.73 8.59 9.57
C GLY A 241 4.29 9.43 8.37
N TYR A 242 3.37 10.39 8.55
CA TYR A 242 2.88 11.24 7.45
C TYR A 242 3.97 12.07 6.78
N ILE A 243 5.12 12.30 7.43
CA ILE A 243 6.31 12.94 6.81
C ILE A 243 6.89 12.06 5.71
N GLY A 244 6.76 10.73 5.82
CA GLY A 244 7.18 9.77 4.81
C GLY A 244 6.46 9.96 3.47
N PHE A 245 5.20 10.43 3.46
CA PHE A 245 4.44 10.60 2.23
C PHE A 245 4.99 11.70 1.29
N PRO A 246 5.24 12.94 1.74
CA PRO A 246 5.94 13.93 0.93
C PRO A 246 7.28 13.41 0.38
N VAL A 247 8.07 12.77 1.24
CA VAL A 247 9.41 12.25 0.89
C VAL A 247 9.29 11.17 -0.18
N PHE A 248 8.36 10.23 -0.02
CA PHE A 248 8.05 9.20 -1.01
C PHE A 248 7.55 9.78 -2.34
N GLY A 249 6.86 10.93 -2.30
CA GLY A 249 6.50 11.70 -3.49
C GLY A 249 7.73 12.17 -4.27
N VAL A 250 8.74 12.72 -3.58
CA VAL A 250 10.03 13.11 -4.20
C VAL A 250 10.71 11.92 -4.84
N GLU A 251 10.81 10.81 -4.11
CA GLU A 251 11.43 9.58 -4.63
C GLU A 251 10.74 9.07 -5.90
N THR A 252 9.40 9.01 -5.86
CA THR A 252 8.61 8.52 -6.99
C THR A 252 8.77 9.40 -8.22
N ILE A 253 8.85 10.72 -8.06
CA ILE A 253 9.12 11.63 -9.18
C ILE A 253 10.54 11.46 -9.73
N ALA A 254 11.55 11.29 -8.86
CA ALA A 254 12.91 10.97 -9.31
C ALA A 254 12.94 9.66 -10.12
N PHE A 255 12.21 8.63 -9.65
CA PHE A 255 12.09 7.35 -10.35
C PHE A 255 11.36 7.50 -11.69
N ILE A 256 10.30 8.31 -11.76
CA ILE A 256 9.60 8.62 -13.02
C ILE A 256 10.55 9.27 -14.04
N ASP A 257 11.39 10.22 -13.62
CA ASP A 257 12.39 10.87 -14.49
C ASP A 257 13.43 9.85 -15.03
N LEU A 258 13.88 8.93 -14.18
CA LEU A 258 14.76 7.83 -14.57
C LEU A 258 14.06 6.91 -15.58
N PHE A 259 12.86 6.44 -15.26
CA PHE A 259 12.07 5.54 -16.10
C PHE A 259 11.79 6.13 -17.49
N GLN A 260 11.38 7.40 -17.56
CA GLN A 260 11.15 8.09 -18.83
C GLN A 260 12.40 8.11 -19.71
N SER A 261 13.58 8.22 -19.10
CA SER A 261 14.85 8.22 -19.80
C SER A 261 15.24 6.82 -20.28
N LEU A 262 15.07 5.79 -19.43
CA LEU A 262 15.30 4.38 -19.79
C LEU A 262 14.36 3.90 -20.91
N ARG A 263 13.11 4.37 -20.91
CA ARG A 263 12.10 4.03 -21.92
C ARG A 263 12.48 4.45 -23.35
N ARG A 264 13.39 5.42 -23.51
CA ARG A 264 13.89 5.86 -24.83
C ARG A 264 14.77 4.81 -25.51
N LYS A 265 15.41 3.93 -24.73
CA LYS A 265 16.30 2.87 -25.23
C LYS A 265 15.60 1.51 -25.10
N ARG A 266 15.34 0.83 -26.23
CA ARG A 266 14.56 -0.43 -26.24
C ARG A 266 15.11 -1.50 -25.31
N THR A 267 16.43 -1.71 -25.32
CA THR A 267 17.11 -2.70 -24.47
C THR A 267 16.99 -2.36 -22.98
N ALA A 268 17.25 -1.10 -22.60
CA ALA A 268 17.11 -0.65 -21.22
C ALA A 268 15.66 -0.74 -20.73
N PHE A 269 14.69 -0.39 -21.57
CA PHE A 269 13.27 -0.52 -21.25
C PHE A 269 12.86 -1.98 -21.02
N ALA A 270 13.25 -2.89 -21.92
CA ALA A 270 12.98 -4.31 -21.76
C ALA A 270 13.62 -4.88 -20.49
N LEU A 271 14.88 -4.53 -20.21
CA LEU A 271 15.57 -4.93 -18.99
C LEU A 271 14.86 -4.40 -17.73
N THR A 272 14.42 -3.14 -17.74
CA THR A 272 13.70 -2.55 -16.60
C THR A 272 12.38 -3.29 -16.36
N LEU A 273 11.65 -3.66 -17.42
CA LEU A 273 10.44 -4.47 -17.31
C LEU A 273 10.72 -5.87 -16.75
N CYS A 274 11.77 -6.54 -17.24
CA CYS A 274 12.18 -7.85 -16.72
C CYS A 274 12.54 -7.79 -15.23
N ILE A 275 13.30 -6.77 -14.81
CA ILE A 275 13.67 -6.57 -13.40
C ILE A 275 12.42 -6.31 -12.55
N ALA A 276 11.53 -5.41 -13.00
CA ALA A 276 10.30 -5.11 -12.27
C ALA A 276 9.39 -6.34 -12.14
N LEU A 277 9.25 -7.13 -13.22
CA LEU A 277 8.49 -8.37 -13.19
C LEU A 277 9.11 -9.40 -12.24
N PHE A 278 10.44 -9.57 -12.28
CA PHE A 278 11.15 -10.47 -11.39
C PHE A 278 10.97 -10.10 -9.92
N ILE A 279 11.16 -8.82 -9.57
CA ILE A 279 10.93 -8.29 -8.22
C ILE A 279 9.47 -8.52 -7.81
N THR A 280 8.51 -8.26 -8.70
CA THR A 280 7.08 -8.47 -8.44
C THR A 280 6.77 -9.92 -8.08
N VAL A 281 7.24 -10.88 -8.90
CA VAL A 281 6.97 -12.31 -8.69
C VAL A 281 7.54 -12.80 -7.36
N ILE A 282 8.79 -12.45 -7.05
CA ILE A 282 9.42 -12.82 -5.77
C ILE A 282 8.68 -12.18 -4.60
N SER A 283 8.31 -10.91 -4.73
CA SER A 283 7.66 -10.18 -3.66
C SER A 283 6.27 -10.72 -3.36
N PHE A 284 5.47 -11.11 -4.37
CA PHE A 284 4.13 -11.66 -4.12
C PHE A 284 4.19 -12.95 -3.30
N VAL A 285 5.13 -13.84 -3.64
CA VAL A 285 5.35 -15.07 -2.86
C VAL A 285 5.82 -14.74 -1.44
N SER A 286 6.73 -13.77 -1.30
CA SER A 286 7.27 -13.37 0.01
C SER A 286 6.22 -12.67 0.89
N ILE A 287 5.37 -11.83 0.30
CA ILE A 287 4.26 -11.15 0.96
C ILE A 287 3.30 -12.19 1.52
N ASP A 288 2.90 -13.18 0.72
CA ASP A 288 2.00 -14.27 1.16
C ASP A 288 2.59 -15.07 2.33
N ALA A 289 3.90 -15.24 2.37
CA ALA A 289 4.59 -16.04 3.38
C ALA A 289 4.86 -15.29 4.69
N TYR A 290 5.16 -13.99 4.63
CA TYR A 290 5.73 -13.24 5.78
C TYR A 290 4.98 -11.96 6.14
N THR A 291 4.24 -11.37 5.20
CA THR A 291 3.57 -10.08 5.37
C THR A 291 2.06 -10.23 5.50
N VAL A 292 1.45 -11.28 4.92
CA VAL A 292 0.03 -11.59 5.11
C VAL A 292 -0.17 -12.28 6.46
N PHE A 293 -0.87 -11.61 7.37
CA PHE A 293 -1.20 -12.15 8.68
C PHE A 293 -2.50 -12.96 8.67
N SER A 294 -3.48 -12.55 7.86
CA SER A 294 -4.77 -13.25 7.77
C SER A 294 -5.39 -13.21 6.38
N ARG A 295 -6.16 -14.25 6.08
CA ARG A 295 -6.91 -14.40 4.84
C ARG A 295 -8.40 -14.51 5.12
N THR A 296 -9.24 -14.07 4.18
CA THR A 296 -10.68 -14.39 4.24
C THR A 296 -10.88 -15.90 4.18
N THR A 297 -11.85 -16.42 4.90
CA THR A 297 -12.13 -17.86 4.99
C THR A 297 -13.55 -18.11 4.51
N PRO A 298 -13.77 -19.04 3.55
CA PRO A 298 -15.11 -19.43 3.14
C PRO A 298 -15.97 -19.90 4.32
N VAL A 299 -17.24 -19.50 4.36
CA VAL A 299 -18.19 -19.86 5.44
C VAL A 299 -18.24 -21.38 5.67
N VAL A 300 -18.16 -22.16 4.59
CA VAL A 300 -18.17 -23.63 4.65
C VAL A 300 -17.02 -24.22 5.46
N GLN A 301 -15.87 -23.53 5.52
CA GLN A 301 -14.65 -23.98 6.21
C GLN A 301 -14.61 -23.62 7.70
N LEU A 302 -15.50 -22.74 8.17
CA LEU A 302 -15.56 -22.33 9.57
C LEU A 302 -16.13 -23.48 10.41
N SER A 303 -15.28 -24.14 11.19
CA SER A 303 -15.60 -25.38 11.93
C SER A 303 -16.64 -25.16 13.01
N PHE A 304 -16.60 -24.00 13.67
CA PHE A 304 -17.48 -23.65 14.77
C PHE A 304 -18.89 -23.27 14.35
N LEU A 305 -19.14 -23.06 13.04
CA LEU A 305 -20.49 -22.81 12.53
C LEU A 305 -21.22 -24.14 12.29
N GLY A 306 -22.39 -24.26 12.90
CA GLY A 306 -23.36 -25.31 12.66
C GLY A 306 -23.87 -25.29 11.23
N ARG A 307 -24.43 -26.43 10.81
CA ARG A 307 -24.93 -26.63 9.44
C ARG A 307 -26.02 -25.62 9.08
N GLN A 308 -26.95 -25.37 9.99
CA GLN A 308 -28.05 -24.43 9.78
C GLN A 308 -27.54 -23.00 9.58
N SER A 309 -26.61 -22.53 10.42
CA SER A 309 -26.00 -21.21 10.29
C SER A 309 -25.25 -21.06 8.96
N LYS A 310 -24.49 -22.08 8.54
CA LYS A 310 -23.81 -22.09 7.23
C LYS A 310 -24.80 -21.97 6.07
N GLU A 311 -25.85 -22.79 6.07
CA GLU A 311 -26.87 -22.78 5.01
C GLU A 311 -27.60 -21.43 4.96
N ALA A 312 -27.97 -20.85 6.11
CA ALA A 312 -28.61 -19.54 6.19
C ALA A 312 -27.72 -18.41 5.66
N LEU A 313 -26.44 -18.38 6.06
CA LEU A 313 -25.47 -17.39 5.58
C LEU A 313 -25.28 -17.48 4.06
N ILE A 314 -25.07 -18.68 3.54
CA ILE A 314 -24.88 -18.90 2.10
C ILE A 314 -26.13 -18.49 1.31
N ALA A 315 -27.33 -18.83 1.82
CA ALA A 315 -28.60 -18.41 1.21
C ALA A 315 -28.78 -16.88 1.19
N SER A 316 -28.22 -16.18 2.19
CA SER A 316 -28.20 -14.71 2.23
C SER A 316 -27.11 -14.07 1.35
N GLY A 317 -26.29 -14.88 0.66
CA GLY A 317 -25.24 -14.42 -0.26
C GLY A 317 -23.86 -14.23 0.39
N VAL A 318 -23.72 -14.49 1.69
CA VAL A 318 -22.44 -14.41 2.42
C VAL A 318 -21.54 -15.58 2.01
N ARG A 319 -20.31 -15.30 1.57
CA ARG A 319 -19.37 -16.34 1.11
C ARG A 319 -18.19 -16.54 2.04
N THR A 320 -17.69 -15.49 2.69
CA THR A 320 -16.56 -15.56 3.62
C THR A 320 -16.87 -14.96 4.99
N ASN A 321 -15.99 -15.19 5.97
CA ASN A 321 -16.06 -14.60 7.32
C ASN A 321 -16.15 -13.06 7.31
N LEU A 322 -15.69 -12.40 6.25
CA LEU A 322 -15.56 -10.95 6.16
C LEU A 322 -16.91 -10.22 6.26
N THR A 323 -17.97 -10.82 5.73
CA THR A 323 -19.31 -10.22 5.63
C THR A 323 -20.36 -10.89 6.51
N VAL A 324 -19.94 -11.79 7.40
CA VAL A 324 -20.85 -12.48 8.33
C VAL A 324 -21.39 -11.50 9.36
N ASP A 325 -22.71 -11.32 9.37
CA ASP A 325 -23.40 -10.60 10.43
C ASP A 325 -23.55 -11.48 11.68
N THR A 326 -22.76 -11.17 12.71
CA THR A 326 -22.76 -11.92 13.98
C THR A 326 -24.11 -11.91 14.71
N ARG A 327 -25.03 -10.99 14.38
CA ARG A 327 -26.38 -10.95 14.98
C ARG A 327 -27.30 -12.07 14.50
N LEU A 328 -26.95 -12.71 13.38
CA LEU A 328 -27.69 -13.82 12.79
C LEU A 328 -27.20 -15.19 13.28
N LEU A 329 -26.19 -15.22 14.15
CA LEU A 329 -25.55 -16.43 14.65
C LEU A 329 -25.99 -16.73 16.08
N ASP A 330 -25.92 -18.00 16.47
CA ASP A 330 -26.10 -18.39 17.86
C ASP A 330 -25.02 -17.73 18.75
N PRO A 331 -25.29 -17.45 20.04
CA PRO A 331 -24.37 -16.68 20.89
C PRO A 331 -22.93 -17.20 20.91
N GLY A 332 -22.75 -18.53 20.96
CA GLY A 332 -21.42 -19.16 20.95
C GLY A 332 -20.72 -19.11 19.58
N GLU A 333 -21.48 -19.10 18.48
CA GLU A 333 -20.94 -18.90 17.13
C GLU A 333 -20.55 -17.44 16.90
N ALA A 334 -21.42 -16.52 17.33
CA ALA A 334 -21.20 -15.09 17.28
C ALA A 334 -19.93 -14.68 18.04
N GLN A 335 -19.71 -15.23 19.24
CA GLN A 335 -18.51 -14.98 20.04
C GLN A 335 -17.23 -15.37 19.29
N ARG A 336 -17.20 -16.57 18.71
CA ARG A 336 -16.04 -17.08 17.94
C ARG A 336 -15.84 -16.29 16.64
N MET A 337 -16.92 -15.95 15.95
CA MET A 337 -16.86 -15.11 14.75
C MET A 337 -16.31 -13.71 15.05
N ARG A 338 -16.68 -13.10 16.19
CA ARG A 338 -16.10 -11.82 16.63
C ARG A 338 -14.60 -11.95 16.87
N LEU A 339 -14.14 -13.05 17.46
CA LEU A 339 -12.71 -13.30 17.65
C LEU A 339 -11.99 -13.45 16.30
N VAL A 340 -12.53 -14.23 15.36
CA VAL A 340 -11.98 -14.36 13.99
C VAL A 340 -11.84 -13.00 13.30
N ASN A 341 -12.84 -12.13 13.44
CA ASN A 341 -12.88 -10.83 12.79
C ASN A 341 -12.19 -9.71 13.59
N LEU A 342 -11.72 -9.97 14.81
CA LEU A 342 -11.11 -8.98 15.69
C LEU A 342 -9.87 -8.37 15.04
N ARG A 343 -9.99 -7.13 14.55
CA ARG A 343 -8.95 -6.43 13.76
C ARG A 343 -8.35 -7.32 12.65
N GLY A 344 -9.15 -8.21 12.06
CA GLY A 344 -8.69 -9.17 11.05
C GLY A 344 -7.70 -10.21 11.59
N LEU A 345 -7.91 -10.75 12.79
CA LEU A 345 -7.11 -11.85 13.34
C LEU A 345 -7.06 -13.06 12.40
N GLY A 346 -8.19 -13.39 11.78
CA GLY A 346 -8.32 -14.47 10.81
C GLY A 346 -8.57 -15.84 11.41
N TYR A 347 -9.11 -16.74 10.59
CA TYR A 347 -9.52 -18.07 11.03
C TYR A 347 -8.34 -19.01 11.35
N GLU A 348 -7.25 -18.96 10.57
CA GLU A 348 -6.06 -19.77 10.83
C GLU A 348 -5.46 -19.46 12.22
N ASN A 349 -5.45 -18.19 12.61
CA ASN A 349 -4.99 -17.76 13.93
C ASN A 349 -6.00 -18.08 15.02
N TYR A 350 -7.31 -17.96 14.73
CA TYR A 350 -8.36 -18.46 15.62
C TYR A 350 -8.18 -19.93 15.97
N LEU A 351 -7.87 -20.82 15.01
CA LEU A 351 -7.66 -22.24 15.29
C LEU A 351 -6.50 -22.49 16.25
N LYS A 352 -5.43 -21.68 16.17
CA LYS A 352 -4.32 -21.74 17.14
C LYS A 352 -4.76 -21.34 18.54
N LEU A 353 -5.58 -20.29 18.64
CA LEU A 353 -6.16 -19.81 19.91
C LEU A 353 -7.12 -20.85 20.52
N GLU A 354 -8.00 -21.41 19.70
CA GLU A 354 -8.98 -22.42 20.11
C GLU A 354 -8.29 -23.67 20.68
N ALA A 355 -7.19 -24.11 20.07
CA ALA A 355 -6.38 -25.22 20.57
C ALA A 355 -5.79 -24.97 21.98
N HIS A 356 -5.75 -23.71 22.42
CA HIS A 356 -5.29 -23.29 23.74
C HIS A 356 -6.44 -22.80 24.64
N GLY A 357 -7.70 -23.08 24.28
CA GLY A 357 -8.88 -22.74 25.06
C GLY A 357 -9.33 -21.28 24.97
N ILE A 358 -8.75 -20.48 24.07
CA ILE A 358 -9.12 -19.08 23.85
C ILE A 358 -10.17 -19.05 22.74
N THR A 359 -11.45 -18.88 23.10
CA THR A 359 -12.57 -18.99 22.13
C THR A 359 -13.37 -17.71 21.98
N GLY A 360 -13.15 -16.73 22.87
CA GLY A 360 -13.75 -15.41 22.79
C GLY A 360 -12.76 -14.27 22.97
N VAL A 361 -13.23 -13.07 22.66
CA VAL A 361 -12.47 -11.82 22.84
C VAL A 361 -12.15 -11.56 24.31
N GLY A 362 -13.07 -11.90 25.22
CA GLY A 362 -12.84 -11.80 26.67
C GLY A 362 -11.74 -12.73 27.18
N ASP A 363 -11.61 -13.94 26.63
CA ASP A 363 -10.52 -14.85 26.98
C ASP A 363 -9.18 -14.24 26.55
N LEU A 364 -9.14 -13.70 25.32
CA LEU A 364 -7.95 -13.11 24.73
C LEU A 364 -7.44 -11.87 25.49
N SER A 365 -8.35 -11.06 26.05
CA SER A 365 -7.98 -9.82 26.76
C SER A 365 -7.15 -10.06 28.04
N GLY A 366 -7.35 -11.23 28.66
CA GLY A 366 -6.61 -11.70 29.84
C GLY A 366 -5.28 -12.37 29.53
N VAL A 367 -4.95 -12.65 28.26
CA VAL A 367 -3.70 -13.33 27.88
C VAL A 367 -2.56 -12.32 27.78
N ASP A 368 -1.43 -12.64 28.44
CA ASP A 368 -0.19 -11.88 28.32
C ASP A 368 0.36 -11.91 26.87
N GLU A 369 1.00 -10.83 26.42
CA GLU A 369 1.52 -10.73 25.05
C GLU A 369 2.56 -11.82 24.74
N THR A 370 3.39 -12.21 25.72
CA THR A 370 4.41 -13.25 25.53
C THR A 370 3.78 -14.63 25.40
N ALA A 371 2.67 -14.88 26.10
CA ALA A 371 1.88 -16.10 25.94
C ALA A 371 1.18 -16.11 24.57
N LEU A 372 0.55 -14.99 24.20
CA LEU A 372 -0.15 -14.84 22.93
C LEU A 372 0.79 -14.98 21.72
N SER A 373 1.99 -14.42 21.80
CA SER A 373 3.07 -14.59 20.82
C SER A 373 3.41 -16.06 20.57
N ARG A 374 3.53 -16.86 21.64
CA ARG A 374 3.80 -18.30 21.54
C ARG A 374 2.64 -19.06 20.92
N VAL A 375 1.40 -18.75 21.31
CA VAL A 375 0.20 -19.40 20.78
C VAL A 375 0.03 -19.12 19.29
N LEU A 376 0.22 -17.87 18.86
CA LEU A 376 0.07 -17.48 17.46
C LEU A 376 1.28 -17.82 16.58
N ALA A 377 2.40 -18.21 17.20
CA ALA A 377 3.71 -18.36 16.56
C ALA A 377 4.17 -17.08 15.84
N GLU A 378 3.85 -15.91 16.40
CA GLU A 378 4.21 -14.60 15.87
C GLU A 378 5.25 -13.94 16.76
N LYS A 379 6.42 -13.67 16.20
CA LYS A 379 7.59 -13.16 16.93
C LYS A 379 7.55 -11.65 17.09
N ASN A 380 6.84 -10.94 16.21
CA ASN A 380 6.71 -9.50 16.27
C ASN A 380 5.67 -9.12 17.33
N LEU A 381 6.15 -8.68 18.49
CA LEU A 381 5.29 -8.30 19.61
C LEU A 381 4.40 -7.09 19.30
N LEU A 382 4.78 -6.21 18.37
CA LEU A 382 3.91 -5.10 17.96
C LEU A 382 2.65 -5.61 17.24
N ARG A 383 2.76 -6.69 16.45
CA ARG A 383 1.59 -7.34 15.84
C ARG A 383 0.69 -7.95 16.91
N ILE A 384 1.27 -8.63 17.90
CA ILE A 384 0.54 -9.20 19.02
C ILE A 384 -0.19 -8.13 19.83
N HIS A 385 0.50 -7.03 20.12
CA HIS A 385 -0.03 -5.89 20.87
C HIS A 385 -1.32 -5.32 20.23
N ILE A 386 -1.41 -5.28 18.89
CA ILE A 386 -2.60 -4.82 18.17
C ILE A 386 -3.83 -5.65 18.52
N TYR A 387 -3.70 -6.97 18.53
CA TYR A 387 -4.82 -7.88 18.81
C TYR A 387 -5.19 -7.90 20.30
N GLN A 388 -4.19 -7.88 21.18
CA GLN A 388 -4.44 -7.82 22.61
C GLN A 388 -5.09 -6.50 23.01
N SER A 389 -4.60 -5.36 22.52
CA SER A 389 -5.18 -4.04 22.78
C SER A 389 -6.61 -3.94 22.25
N ALA A 390 -6.88 -4.50 21.07
CA ALA A 390 -8.23 -4.57 20.54
C ALA A 390 -9.16 -5.45 21.39
N ALA A 391 -8.65 -6.56 21.94
CA ALA A 391 -9.42 -7.41 22.83
C ALA A 391 -9.76 -6.74 24.17
N ARG A 392 -8.84 -5.91 24.69
CA ARG A 392 -9.04 -5.16 25.95
C ARG A 392 -9.96 -3.95 25.80
N ALA A 393 -10.11 -3.42 24.59
CA ALA A 393 -11.00 -2.30 24.29
C ALA A 393 -12.44 -2.73 23.96
N HIS A 394 -12.66 -4.03 23.73
CA HIS A 394 -13.96 -4.63 23.43
C HIS A 394 -14.69 -5.01 24.73
#